data_AF-A0A632QS22-F1
#
_entry.id   AF-A0A632QS22-F1
#
_cell.length_a   1.000
_cell.length_b   1.000
_cell.length_c   1.000
_cell.angle_alpha   90.00
_cell.angle_beta   90.00
_cell.angle_gamma   90.00
#
_symmetry.space_group_name_H-M   'P 1'
#
loop_
_entity.id
_entity.type
_entity.pdbx_description
1 polymer ?
#
loop_
_entity_poly.entity_id
_entity_poly.type
_entity_poly.pdbx_seq_one_letter_code
_entity_poly.pdbx_strand_id
1 'polypeptide(L)'
;MNFKDTLPGVFLCVAMFACGHARANMLVYPMAAEINSSREEATSLFVYSKSDHVQYIRTRIMRIEHPGMPQEKEVPAGNDIETGLVVSPEKFALSPGTKKTIRVITTQAPEREEAWRVYFEAVPELED
;
A
#
# COMPACT_ATOMS: atom_id res chain seq x y z
N MET A 1 55.75 -10.28 -6.37
CA MET A 1 54.28 -10.36 -6.37
C MET A 1 53.74 -8.94 -6.43
N ASN A 2 53.17 -8.55 -7.57
CA ASN A 2 52.82 -7.16 -7.87
C ASN A 2 51.57 -6.72 -7.10
N PHE A 3 51.71 -5.65 -6.32
CA PHE A 3 50.66 -5.01 -5.52
C PHE A 3 49.58 -4.29 -6.36
N LYS A 4 49.74 -4.24 -7.70
CA LYS A 4 48.91 -3.45 -8.61
C LYS A 4 47.66 -4.18 -9.13
N ASP A 5 47.58 -5.50 -9.01
CA ASP A 5 46.50 -6.29 -9.62
C ASP A 5 45.34 -6.59 -8.63
N THR A 6 45.46 -6.17 -7.36
CA THR A 6 44.47 -6.41 -6.31
C THR A 6 43.50 -5.24 -6.10
N LEU A 7 43.76 -4.07 -6.70
CA LEU A 7 42.95 -2.85 -6.52
C LEU A 7 41.53 -2.90 -7.14
N PRO A 8 41.27 -3.47 -8.34
CA PRO A 8 39.93 -3.39 -8.93
C PRO A 8 38.91 -4.30 -8.23
N GLY A 9 39.35 -5.42 -7.65
CA GLY A 9 38.49 -6.34 -6.90
C GLY A 9 38.04 -5.77 -5.55
N VAL A 10 38.90 -5.03 -4.86
CA VAL A 10 38.56 -4.38 -3.59
C VAL A 10 37.56 -3.23 -3.80
N PHE A 11 37.68 -2.47 -4.90
CA PHE A 11 36.77 -1.38 -5.21
C PHE A 11 35.34 -1.86 -5.50
N LEU A 12 35.17 -3.05 -6.11
CA LEU A 12 33.87 -3.64 -6.39
C LEU A 12 33.16 -4.16 -5.12
N CYS A 13 33.90 -4.72 -4.16
CA CYS A 13 33.33 -5.18 -2.88
C CYS A 13 32.85 -4.02 -1.99
N VAL A 14 33.53 -2.88 -2.01
CA VAL A 14 33.10 -1.68 -1.25
C VAL A 14 31.79 -1.11 -1.78
N ALA A 15 31.54 -1.19 -3.09
CA ALA A 15 30.31 -0.70 -3.70
C ALA A 15 29.06 -1.50 -3.29
N MET A 16 29.20 -2.80 -3.00
CA MET A 16 28.06 -3.64 -2.57
C MET A 16 27.64 -3.38 -1.11
N PHE A 17 28.52 -2.88 -0.25
CA PHE A 17 28.18 -2.47 1.12
C PHE A 17 27.51 -1.09 1.21
N ALA A 18 27.51 -0.32 0.11
CA ALA A 18 26.84 0.98 0.04
C ALA A 18 25.34 0.87 -0.31
N CYS A 19 24.81 -0.33 -0.49
CA CYS A 19 23.37 -0.54 -0.66
C CYS A 19 22.64 -0.22 0.66
N GLY A 20 22.07 0.99 0.74
CA GLY A 20 21.20 1.39 1.83
C GLY A 20 20.08 0.38 2.03
N HIS A 21 19.91 -0.09 3.26
CA HIS A 21 18.79 -0.95 3.61
C HIS A 21 17.48 -0.22 3.31
N ALA A 22 16.67 -0.76 2.41
CA ALA A 22 15.29 -0.31 2.25
C ALA A 22 14.55 -0.56 3.56
N ARG A 23 14.24 0.51 4.30
CA ARG A 23 13.46 0.44 5.54
C ARG A 23 11.99 0.46 5.17
N ALA A 24 11.34 -0.70 5.24
CA ALA A 24 9.89 -0.79 5.15
C ALA A 24 9.28 -0.55 6.54
N ASN A 25 8.56 0.57 6.70
CA ASN A 25 8.02 0.99 8.00
C ASN A 25 6.61 0.43 8.29
N MET A 26 6.00 -0.27 7.33
CA MET A 26 4.65 -0.82 7.43
C MET A 26 4.48 -2.08 6.58
N LEU A 27 3.55 -2.95 6.97
CA LEU A 27 3.05 -4.08 6.18
C LEU A 27 1.52 -4.06 6.09
N VAL A 28 0.98 -4.31 4.89
CA VAL A 28 -0.47 -4.43 4.65
C VAL A 28 -0.81 -5.88 4.30
N TYR A 29 -1.88 -6.42 4.90
CA TYR A 29 -2.32 -7.80 4.66
C TYR A 29 -3.85 -7.95 4.75
N PRO A 30 -4.49 -8.76 3.88
CA PRO A 30 -3.93 -9.33 2.66
C PRO A 30 -3.63 -8.25 1.61
N MET A 31 -2.80 -8.57 0.61
CA MET A 31 -2.45 -7.63 -0.46
C MET A 31 -3.56 -7.52 -1.53
N ALA A 32 -4.36 -8.58 -1.68
CA ALA A 32 -5.53 -8.63 -2.54
C ALA A 32 -6.69 -9.22 -1.74
N ALA A 33 -7.89 -8.68 -1.96
CA ALA A 33 -9.11 -9.17 -1.36
C ALA A 33 -10.23 -9.07 -2.39
N GLU A 34 -11.09 -10.08 -2.43
CA GLU A 34 -12.29 -10.10 -3.26
C GLU A 34 -13.49 -9.78 -2.37
N ILE A 35 -14.43 -8.98 -2.88
CA ILE A 35 -15.69 -8.66 -2.20
C ILE A 35 -16.81 -9.22 -3.06
N ASN A 36 -17.55 -10.20 -2.54
CA ASN A 36 -18.61 -10.86 -3.29
C ASN A 36 -19.98 -10.32 -2.87
N SER A 37 -20.66 -9.69 -3.84
CA SER A 37 -21.97 -9.05 -3.68
C SER A 37 -23.10 -9.97 -3.19
N SER A 38 -22.92 -11.30 -3.21
CA SER A 38 -23.94 -12.25 -2.77
C SER A 38 -23.93 -12.57 -1.27
N ARG A 39 -22.83 -12.30 -0.55
CA ARG A 39 -22.69 -12.71 0.87
C ARG A 39 -22.02 -11.69 1.78
N GLU A 40 -21.11 -10.86 1.27
CA GLU A 40 -20.34 -9.93 2.09
C GLU A 40 -20.12 -8.63 1.32
N GLU A 41 -20.71 -7.54 1.82
CA GLU A 41 -20.51 -6.17 1.29
C GLU A 41 -19.21 -5.54 1.78
N ALA A 42 -18.43 -6.25 2.60
CA ALA A 42 -17.24 -5.70 3.22
C ALA A 42 -16.15 -6.75 3.45
N THR A 43 -14.90 -6.32 3.35
CA THR A 43 -13.71 -7.07 3.75
C THR A 43 -12.84 -6.24 4.70
N SER A 44 -11.85 -6.89 5.32
CA SER A 44 -10.93 -6.24 6.25
C SER A 44 -9.49 -6.41 5.80
N LEU A 45 -8.77 -5.29 5.76
CA LEU A 45 -7.34 -5.21 5.59
C LEU A 45 -6.68 -4.89 6.93
N PHE A 46 -5.45 -5.34 7.11
CA PHE A 46 -4.67 -5.13 8.32
C PHE A 46 -3.40 -4.39 7.99
N VAL A 47 -3.15 -3.30 8.72
CA VAL A 47 -1.97 -2.47 8.59
C VAL A 47 -1.12 -2.63 9.85
N TYR A 48 0.07 -3.18 9.69
CA TYR A 48 1.01 -3.47 10.77
C TYR A 48 2.16 -2.46 10.76
N SER A 49 2.47 -1.88 11.91
CA SER A 49 3.66 -1.05 12.05
C SER A 49 4.93 -1.91 12.10
N LYS A 50 5.92 -1.53 11.31
CA LYS A 50 7.31 -2.02 11.39
C LYS A 50 8.30 -0.93 11.79
N SER A 51 7.79 0.25 12.14
CA SER A 51 8.57 1.38 12.66
C SER A 51 8.58 1.39 14.20
N ASP A 52 9.62 2.02 14.73
CA ASP A 52 9.82 2.44 16.11
C ASP A 52 9.20 3.81 16.44
N HIS A 53 8.68 4.52 15.43
CA HIS A 53 7.99 5.80 15.58
C HIS A 53 6.50 5.71 15.20
N VAL A 54 5.70 6.65 15.71
CA VAL A 54 4.30 6.81 15.28
C VAL A 54 4.29 7.29 13.84
N GLN A 55 3.50 6.65 13.00
CA GLN A 55 3.29 7.06 11.61
C GLN A 55 1.85 7.52 11.42
N TYR A 56 1.64 8.57 10.64
CA TYR A 56 0.31 9.00 10.23
C TYR A 56 0.04 8.47 8.83
N ILE A 57 -1.05 7.72 8.68
CA ILE A 57 -1.33 6.98 7.46
C ILE A 57 -2.57 7.56 6.81
N ARG A 58 -2.49 7.82 5.50
CA ARG A 58 -3.62 8.20 4.66
C ARG A 58 -3.91 7.09 3.66
N THR A 59 -5.19 6.81 3.44
CA THR A 59 -5.65 5.94 2.37
C THR A 59 -5.97 6.72 1.11
N ARG A 60 -5.56 6.22 -0.07
CA ARG A 60 -6.05 6.73 -1.37
C ARG A 60 -6.68 5.60 -2.15
N ILE A 61 -7.80 5.87 -2.79
CA ILE A 61 -8.55 4.89 -3.58
C ILE A 61 -8.38 5.23 -5.06
N MET A 62 -8.02 4.23 -5.86
CA MET A 62 -7.95 4.33 -7.31
C MET A 62 -8.81 3.24 -7.93
N ARG A 63 -9.66 3.61 -8.88
CA ARG A 63 -10.38 2.65 -9.72
C ARG A 63 -9.47 2.25 -10.89
N ILE A 64 -9.41 0.96 -11.21
CA ILE A 64 -8.65 0.46 -12.35
C ILE A 64 -9.60 0.37 -13.55
N GLU A 65 -9.37 1.23 -14.55
CA GLU A 65 -10.07 1.15 -15.83
C GLU A 65 -9.32 0.24 -16.79
N HIS A 66 -10.06 -0.56 -17.58
CA HIS A 66 -9.52 -1.54 -18.54
C HIS A 66 -8.48 -2.52 -17.94
N PRO A 67 -8.81 -3.22 -16.83
CA PRO A 67 -7.86 -4.13 -16.17
C PRO A 67 -7.38 -5.24 -17.12
N GLY A 68 -6.07 -5.50 -17.11
CA GLY A 68 -5.43 -6.52 -17.96
C GLY A 68 -5.26 -6.14 -19.43
N MET A 69 -5.59 -4.90 -19.82
CA MET A 69 -5.48 -4.41 -21.20
C MET A 69 -4.34 -3.40 -21.35
N PRO A 70 -3.80 -3.17 -22.56
CA PRO A 70 -2.77 -2.13 -22.78
C PRO A 70 -3.20 -0.71 -22.40
N GLN A 71 -4.51 -0.45 -22.33
CA GLN A 71 -5.12 0.82 -21.92
C GLN A 71 -5.42 0.87 -20.42
N GLU A 72 -4.93 -0.08 -19.62
CA GLU A 72 -5.09 -0.08 -18.17
C GLU A 72 -4.60 1.23 -17.57
N LYS A 73 -5.43 1.87 -16.74
CA LYS A 73 -5.06 3.08 -16.01
C LYS A 73 -5.77 3.14 -14.66
N GLU A 74 -5.11 3.82 -13.73
CA GLU A 74 -5.68 4.14 -12.43
C GLU A 74 -6.30 5.54 -12.45
N VAL A 75 -7.57 5.63 -12.06
CA VAL A 75 -8.30 6.89 -11.94
C VAL A 75 -8.58 7.13 -10.46
N PRO A 76 -8.21 8.31 -9.90
CA PRO A 76 -8.56 8.64 -8.53
C PRO A 76 -10.06 8.53 -8.29
N ALA A 77 -10.44 7.88 -7.20
CA ALA A 77 -11.81 7.81 -6.73
C ALA A 77 -11.92 8.43 -5.34
N GLY A 78 -13.02 9.13 -5.10
CA GLY A 78 -13.37 9.59 -3.77
C GLY A 78 -13.63 8.40 -2.84
N ASN A 79 -13.56 8.67 -1.54
CA ASN A 79 -13.96 7.72 -0.51
C ASN A 79 -15.36 8.10 -0.03
N ASP A 80 -16.35 7.87 -0.88
CA ASP A 80 -17.72 8.24 -0.63
C ASP A 80 -18.66 7.14 -1.09
N ILE A 81 -19.94 7.31 -0.78
CA ILE A 81 -20.95 6.31 -1.10
C ILE A 81 -21.23 6.25 -2.61
N GLU A 82 -21.02 7.36 -3.33
CA GLU A 82 -21.30 7.49 -4.76
C GLU A 82 -20.24 6.78 -5.62
N THR A 83 -18.99 6.72 -5.14
CA THR A 83 -17.87 6.09 -5.85
C THR A 83 -17.94 4.56 -5.84
N GLY A 84 -18.80 3.96 -5.02
CA GLY A 84 -19.03 2.51 -4.99
C GLY A 84 -18.14 1.74 -4.01
N LEU A 85 -17.09 2.37 -3.47
CA LEU A 85 -16.14 1.76 -2.53
C LEU A 85 -15.76 2.74 -1.42
N VAL A 86 -16.01 2.32 -0.17
CA VAL A 86 -15.66 3.08 1.03
C VAL A 86 -14.54 2.35 1.79
N VAL A 87 -13.50 3.09 2.18
CA VAL A 87 -12.38 2.58 2.99
C VAL A 87 -12.33 3.32 4.33
N SER A 88 -12.42 2.61 5.45
CA SER A 88 -12.48 3.25 6.77
C SER A 88 -11.48 2.62 7.76
N PRO A 89 -10.72 3.44 8.50
CA PRO A 89 -10.62 4.91 8.43
C PRO A 89 -9.80 5.40 7.23
N GLU A 90 -10.08 6.63 6.78
CA GLU A 90 -9.31 7.31 5.71
C GLU A 90 -7.92 7.78 6.14
N LYS A 91 -7.83 8.23 7.39
CA LYS A 91 -6.61 8.74 7.99
C LYS A 91 -6.51 8.20 9.41
N PHE A 92 -5.34 7.76 9.83
CA PHE A 92 -5.15 7.23 11.19
C PHE A 92 -3.69 7.26 11.64
N ALA A 93 -3.48 7.37 12.95
CA ALA A 93 -2.18 7.15 13.57
C ALA A 93 -1.91 5.64 13.77
N LEU A 94 -0.73 5.21 13.36
CA LEU A 94 -0.22 3.85 13.49
C LEU A 94 0.99 3.85 14.44
N SER A 95 0.75 3.44 15.68
CA SER A 95 1.78 3.41 16.72
C SER A 95 2.80 2.27 16.49
N PRO A 96 4.02 2.38 17.03
CA PRO A 96 5.07 1.35 16.92
C PRO A 96 4.57 -0.04 17.33
N GLY A 97 4.88 -1.06 16.52
CA GLY A 97 4.49 -2.45 16.76
C GLY A 97 2.99 -2.77 16.76
N THR A 98 2.11 -1.81 16.47
CA THR A 98 0.66 -2.03 16.49
C THR A 98 0.09 -2.53 15.17
N LYS A 99 -1.16 -3.04 15.22
CA LYS A 99 -2.00 -3.39 14.08
C LYS A 99 -3.24 -2.50 14.05
N LYS A 100 -3.60 -1.99 12.87
CA LYS A 100 -4.88 -1.34 12.60
C LYS A 100 -5.69 -2.18 11.63
N THR A 101 -6.99 -2.30 11.91
CA THR A 101 -7.96 -2.92 10.99
C THR A 101 -8.59 -1.83 10.15
N ILE A 102 -8.60 -2.03 8.84
CA ILE A 102 -9.17 -1.13 7.84
C ILE A 102 -10.31 -1.88 7.17
N ARG A 103 -11.50 -1.29 7.19
CA ARG A 103 -12.69 -1.88 6.57
C ARG A 103 -12.83 -1.34 5.16
N VAL A 104 -13.00 -2.23 4.20
CA VAL A 104 -13.29 -1.90 2.81
C VAL A 104 -14.72 -2.37 2.55
N ILE A 105 -15.59 -1.47 2.10
CA ILE A 105 -17.02 -1.69 1.98
C ILE A 105 -17.45 -1.31 0.57
N THR A 106 -18.15 -2.19 -0.14
CA THR A 106 -18.83 -1.87 -1.40
C THR A 106 -20.20 -1.31 -1.09
N THR A 107 -20.53 -0.14 -1.62
CA THR A 107 -21.83 0.51 -1.34
C THR A 107 -22.94 0.09 -2.30
N GLN A 108 -22.55 -0.46 -3.44
CA GLN A 108 -23.46 -0.98 -4.46
C GLN A 108 -22.85 -2.20 -5.13
N ALA A 109 -23.69 -3.17 -5.49
CA ALA A 109 -23.27 -4.30 -6.29
C ALA A 109 -23.02 -3.83 -7.73
N PRO A 110 -21.80 -3.96 -8.27
CA PRO A 110 -21.53 -3.53 -9.63
C PRO A 110 -22.15 -4.49 -10.65
N GLU A 111 -22.54 -4.00 -11.83
CA GLU A 111 -23.09 -4.83 -12.91
C GLU A 111 -22.07 -5.83 -13.48
N ARG A 112 -20.79 -5.50 -13.34
CA ARG A 112 -19.63 -6.27 -13.82
C ARG A 112 -18.51 -6.16 -12.79
N GLU A 113 -17.62 -7.15 -12.76
CA GLU A 113 -16.48 -7.12 -11.86
C GLU A 113 -15.64 -5.85 -12.07
N GLU A 114 -15.25 -5.22 -10.95
CA GLU A 114 -14.43 -4.02 -10.93
C GLU A 114 -13.18 -4.24 -10.10
N ALA A 115 -12.06 -3.71 -10.58
CA ALA A 115 -10.79 -3.77 -9.88
C ALA A 115 -10.44 -2.41 -9.29
N TRP A 116 -9.95 -2.43 -8.06
CA TRP A 116 -9.62 -1.25 -7.28
C TRP A 116 -8.24 -1.38 -6.66
N ARG A 117 -7.57 -0.26 -6.43
CA ARG A 117 -6.30 -0.19 -5.72
C ARG A 117 -6.43 0.77 -4.54
N VAL A 118 -6.17 0.25 -3.35
CA VAL A 118 -6.16 1.02 -2.10
C VAL A 118 -4.71 1.21 -1.67
N TYR A 119 -4.26 2.45 -1.68
CA TYR A 119 -2.93 2.84 -1.24
C TYR A 119 -2.94 3.20 0.24
N PHE A 120 -1.90 2.80 0.97
CA PHE A 120 -1.63 3.21 2.33
C PHE A 120 -0.32 3.99 2.36
N GLU A 121 -0.38 5.29 2.65
CA GLU A 121 0.75 6.19 2.56
C GLU A 121 1.08 6.77 3.93
N ALA A 122 2.35 6.68 4.34
CA ALA A 122 2.82 7.47 5.47
C ALA A 122 2.93 8.94 5.04
N VAL A 123 2.25 9.81 5.78
CA VAL A 123 2.25 11.25 5.60
C VAL A 123 2.90 11.93 6.83
N PRO A 124 3.48 13.14 6.69
CA PRO A 124 4.15 13.82 7.81
C PRO A 124 3.22 14.13 8.98
N GLU A 125 1.96 14.47 8.70
CA GLU A 125 0.95 14.84 9.68
C GLU A 125 -0.46 14.47 9.19
N LEU A 126 -1.41 14.32 10.11
CA LEU A 126 -2.84 14.25 9.77
C LEU A 126 -3.32 15.67 9.54
N GLU A 127 -3.22 16.16 8.29
CA GLU A 127 -3.91 17.41 7.91
C GLU A 127 -5.43 17.20 8.03
N ASP A 128 -6.16 18.20 8.53
CA ASP A 128 -7.63 18.20 8.60
C ASP A 128 -8.25 18.39 7.22
#